data_AF-X1DZ27-F1
#
_entry.id   AF-X1DZ27-F1
#
_cell.length_a   1.000
_cell.length_b   1.000
_cell.length_c   1.000
_cell.angle_alpha   90.00
_cell.angle_beta   90.00
_cell.angle_gamma   90.00
#
_symmetry.space_group_name_H-M   'P 1'
#
loop_
_entity.id
_entity.type
_entity.pdbx_description
1 polymer ?
#
loop_
_entity_poly.entity_id
_entity_poly.type
_entity_poly.pdbx_seq_one_letter_code
_entity_poly.pdbx_strand_id
1 'polypeptide(L)' 'MNMVKRLGILTGGGDCSGLNPTIRGAVYRAKDYNYEVYGIQE' A
#
# COMPACT_ATOMS: atom_id res chain seq x y z
N MET A 1 -1.55 -21.27 12.88
CA MET A 1 -1.11 -19.86 12.88
C MET A 1 -1.78 -19.18 11.71
N ASN A 2 -2.54 -18.10 11.92
CA ASN A 2 -3.03 -17.28 10.81
C ASN A 2 -1.84 -16.53 10.22
N MET A 3 -1.56 -16.75 8.93
CA MET A 3 -0.57 -15.97 8.21
C MET A 3 -1.06 -14.54 8.04
N VAL A 4 -0.23 -13.59 8.46
CA VAL A 4 -0.40 -12.17 8.13
C VAL A 4 -0.28 -12.02 6.61
N LYS A 5 -1.26 -11.38 5.97
CA LYS A 5 -1.17 -11.10 4.53
C LYS A 5 -0.26 -9.90 4.30
N ARG A 6 0.51 -9.94 3.20
CA ARG A 6 1.45 -8.89 2.81
C ARG A 6 0.99 -8.22 1.51
N LEU A 7 1.10 -6.89 1.46
CA LEU A 7 0.76 -6.05 0.31
C LEU A 7 1.98 -5.23 -0.10
N GLY A 8 2.40 -5.32 -1.36
CA GLY A 8 3.40 -4.42 -1.94
C GLY A 8 2.73 -3.30 -2.73
N ILE A 9 3.20 -2.06 -2.58
CA ILE A 9 2.75 -0.90 -3.36
C ILE A 9 3.95 -0.36 -4.13
N LEU A 10 3.90 -0.49 -5.46
CA LEU A 10 4.82 0.16 -6.41
C LEU A 10 4.07 1.28 -7.11
N THR A 11 4.71 2.45 -7.24
CA THR A 11 4.24 3.53 -8.11
C THR A 11 5.16 3.59 -9.33
N GLY A 12 4.61 3.38 -10.52
CA GLY A 12 5.33 3.56 -11.79
C GLY A 12 4.70 4.67 -12.63
N GLY A 13 5.48 5.25 -13.54
CA GLY A 13 5.04 6.32 -14.43
C GLY A 13 5.28 7.73 -13.87
N GLY A 14 4.60 8.73 -14.46
CA GLY A 14 4.71 10.12 -14.03
C GLY A 14 3.89 10.43 -12.78
N ASP A 15 4.23 11.52 -12.11
CA ASP A 15 3.51 11.97 -10.92
C ASP A 15 2.09 12.46 -11.25
N CYS A 16 1.18 12.22 -10.32
CA CYS A 16 -0.20 12.70 -10.37
C CYS A 16 -0.65 12.96 -8.93
N SER A 17 -1.41 14.04 -8.73
CA SER A 17 -1.94 14.44 -7.41
C SER A 17 -2.75 13.36 -6.71
N GLY A 18 -3.23 12.34 -7.44
CA GLY A 18 -3.96 11.19 -6.90
C GLY A 18 -3.09 10.09 -6.26
N LEU A 19 -1.76 10.08 -6.46
CA LEU A 19 -0.91 8.99 -5.98
C LEU A 19 -0.88 8.91 -4.45
N ASN A 20 -0.52 10.00 -3.78
CA ASN A 20 -0.46 10.07 -2.33
C ASN A 20 -1.79 9.70 -1.62
N PRO A 21 -2.96 10.26 -2.00
CA PRO A 21 -4.23 9.86 -1.37
C PRO A 21 -4.60 8.40 -1.66
N THR A 22 -4.24 7.86 -2.83
CA THR A 22 -4.46 6.44 -3.16
C THR A 22 -3.63 5.52 -2.28
N ILE A 23 -2.32 5.78 -2.15
CA ILE A 23 -1.42 5.03 -1.27
C ILE A 23 -1.93 5.11 0.17
N ARG A 24 -2.29 6.31 0.65
CA ARG A 24 -2.86 6.52 1.98
C ARG A 24 -4.11 5.66 2.20
N GLY A 25 -5.07 5.70 1.28
CA GLY A 25 -6.31 4.90 1.35
C GLY A 25 -6.04 3.40 1.40
N ALA A 26 -5.11 2.91 0.57
CA ALA A 26 -4.71 1.51 0.57
C ALA A 26 -4.08 1.07 1.90
N VAL A 27 -3.17 1.89 2.46
CA VAL A 27 -2.51 1.62 3.76
C VAL A 27 -3.53 1.61 4.91
N TYR A 28 -4.45 2.58 4.98
CA TYR A 28 -5.48 2.58 6.02
C TYR A 28 -6.40 1.36 5.92
N ARG A 29 -6.80 0.98 4.71
CA ARG A 29 -7.64 -0.20 4.52
C ARG A 29 -6.92 -1.49 4.90
N ALA A 30 -5.64 -1.61 4.57
CA ALA A 30 -4.82 -2.76 4.95
C ALA A 30 -4.70 -2.90 6.48
N LYS A 31 -4.62 -1.78 7.21
CA LYS A 31 -4.60 -1.75 8.67
C LYS A 31 -5.87 -2.38 9.28
N ASP A 32 -7.06 -2.09 8.72
CA ASP A 32 -8.32 -2.68 9.18
C ASP A 32 -8.32 -4.22 9.09
N TYR A 33 -7.53 -4.79 8.18
CA TYR A 33 -7.39 -6.24 7.99
C TYR A 33 -6.15 -6.86 8.66
N ASN A 34 -5.38 -6.08 9.44
CA ASN A 34 -4.09 -6.50 9.99
C ASN A 34 -3.11 -7.00 8.93
N TYR A 35 -3.08 -6.34 7.76
CA TYR A 35 -2.11 -6.66 6.70
C TYR A 35 -0.83 -5.86 6.90
N GLU A 36 0.28 -6.46 6.46
CA GLU A 36 1.58 -5.82 6.45
C GLU A 36 1.80 -5.17 5.08
N VAL A 37 2.18 -3.89 5.05
CA VAL A 37 2.29 -3.12 3.80
C VAL A 37 3.74 -2.69 3.57
N TYR A 38 4.22 -2.88 2.35
CA TYR A 38 5.56 -2.53 1.90
C TYR A 38 5.47 -1.55 0.73
N GLY A 39 6.17 -0.42 0.83
CA GLY A 39 6.44 0.43 -0.34
C GLY A 39 7.62 -0.13 -1.13
N ILE A 40 7.48 -0.20 -2.44
CA ILE A 40 8.55 -0.63 -3.36
C ILE A 40 9.09 0.63 -4.03
N GLN A 41 10.35 0.95 -3.72
CA GLN A 41 11.11 1.99 -4.41
C GLN A 41 12.06 1.32 -5.42
N GLU A 42 12.15 1.92 -6.60
CA GLU A 42 13.14 1.61 -7.63
C GLU A 42 14.42 2.41 -7.40
#